data_AF-A0A6J4VLZ0-F1
#
_entry.id   AF-A0A6J4VLZ0-F1
#
_cell.length_a   1.000
_cell.length_b   1.000
_cell.length_c   1.000
_cell.angle_alpha   90.00
_cell.angle_beta   90.00
_cell.angle_gamma   90.00
#
_symmetry.space_group_name_H-M   'P 1'
#
loop_
_entity.id
_entity.type
_entity.pdbx_description
1 polymer ?
#
loop_
_entity_poly.entity_id
_entity_poly.type
_entity_poly.pdbx_seq_one_letter_code
_entity_poly.pdbx_strand_id
1 'polypeptide(L)' 'TLLRAAVEERSSGISFPHRIEPGAADRSFGIEVARLAGLPAPVLARARQVADAIEPLSAEIARGLGALGGGGRHHAR' A
#
# COMPACT_ATOMS: atom_id res chain seq x y z
N THR A 1 6.73 -8.74 14.56
CA THR A 1 5.58 -9.15 13.73
C THR A 1 5.07 -7.94 13.00
N LEU A 2 4.94 -8.00 11.67
CA LEU A 2 4.37 -6.90 10.88
C LEU A 2 2.85 -6.94 10.97
N LEU A 3 2.23 -5.76 11.01
CA LEU A 3 0.79 -5.57 11.12
C LEU A 3 0.32 -4.52 10.11
N ARG A 4 -0.89 -4.67 9.60
CA ARG A 4 -1.54 -3.73 8.66
C ARG A 4 -2.97 -3.42 9.08
N ALA A 5 -3.51 -2.29 8.64
CA ALA A 5 -4.93 -2.02 8.74
C ALA A 5 -5.69 -2.77 7.63
N ALA A 6 -6.85 -3.34 7.97
CA ALA A 6 -7.74 -3.95 7.01
C ALA A 6 -8.39 -2.88 6.12
N VAL A 7 -8.61 -3.23 4.85
CA VAL A 7 -9.32 -2.40 3.88
C VAL A 7 -10.31 -3.29 3.12
N GLU A 8 -11.53 -2.81 2.96
CA GLU A 8 -12.58 -3.52 2.21
C GLU A 8 -12.94 -2.72 0.94
N GLU A 9 -12.98 -3.39 -0.20
CA GLU A 9 -13.44 -2.80 -1.46
C GLU A 9 -14.97 -2.91 -1.58
N ARG A 10 -15.59 -1.84 -2.06
CA ARG A 10 -17.04 -1.71 -2.27
C ARG A 10 -17.31 -1.06 -3.62
N SER A 11 -18.55 -1.15 -4.09
CA SER A 11 -18.98 -0.46 -5.33
C SER A 11 -18.74 1.05 -5.30
N SER A 12 -18.73 1.68 -4.12
CA SER A 12 -18.47 3.11 -3.92
C SER A 12 -17.01 3.47 -3.61
N GLY A 13 -16.10 2.48 -3.58
CA GLY A 13 -14.67 2.66 -3.31
C GLY A 13 -14.14 1.76 -2.21
N ILE A 14 -13.66 2.34 -1.11
CA ILE A 14 -13.05 1.60 0.00
C ILE A 14 -13.68 1.97 1.35
N SER A 15 -13.66 1.04 2.29
CA SER A 15 -13.99 1.28 3.70
C SER A 15 -12.93 0.71 4.63
N PHE A 16 -12.72 1.38 5.77
CA PHE A 16 -11.78 0.98 6.81
C PHE A 16 -12.56 0.43 8.01
N PRO A 17 -12.65 -0.89 8.21
CA PRO A 17 -13.40 -1.49 9.31
C PRO A 17 -12.72 -1.35 10.69
N HIS A 18 -11.67 -0.52 10.80
CA HIS A 18 -10.87 -0.32 12.01
C HIS A 18 -10.30 -1.63 12.61
N ARG A 19 -9.96 -2.58 11.75
CA ARG A 19 -9.35 -3.87 12.13
C ARG A 19 -7.87 -3.90 11.75
N ILE A 20 -7.06 -4.54 12.58
CA ILE A 20 -5.64 -4.80 12.33
C ILE A 20 -5.44 -6.28 11.97
N GLU A 21 -4.62 -6.55 10.96
CA GLU A 21 -4.33 -7.88 10.43
C GLU A 21 -2.81 -8.15 10.44
N PRO A 22 -2.38 -9.42 10.61
CA PRO A 22 -1.00 -9.80 10.38
C PRO A 22 -0.56 -9.54 8.94
N GLY A 23 0.68 -9.08 8.77
CA GLY A 23 1.30 -8.87 7.46
C GLY A 23 1.73 -7.43 7.22
N ALA A 24 2.55 -7.25 6.19
CA ALA A 24 2.90 -5.92 5.69
C ALA A 24 1.73 -5.33 4.89
N ALA A 25 1.66 -4.01 4.79
CA ALA A 25 0.80 -3.37 3.82
C ALA A 25 1.27 -3.73 2.40
N ASP A 26 0.32 -4.06 1.54
CA ASP A 26 0.49 -4.50 0.16
C ASP A 26 0.22 -3.37 -0.85
N ARG A 27 -0.54 -2.34 -0.45
CA ARG A 27 -0.85 -1.15 -1.26
C ARG A 27 -0.98 0.11 -0.40
N SER A 28 -0.81 1.27 -1.04
CA SER A 28 -1.11 2.59 -0.46
C SER A 28 -2.47 3.10 -0.93
N PHE A 29 -3.27 3.68 -0.02
CA PHE A 29 -4.65 4.13 -0.29
C PHE A 29 -4.84 5.65 -0.19
N GLY A 30 -3.75 6.43 -0.26
CA GLY A 30 -3.79 7.87 -0.02
C GLY A 30 -4.69 8.64 -1.00
N ILE A 31 -4.69 8.26 -2.28
CA ILE A 31 -5.54 8.90 -3.31
C ILE A 31 -7.02 8.56 -3.07
N GLU A 32 -7.32 7.34 -2.67
CA GLU A 32 -8.66 6.88 -2.36
C GLU A 32 -9.21 7.58 -1.11
N VAL A 33 -8.38 7.79 -0.08
CA VAL A 33 -8.71 8.60 1.10
C VAL A 33 -8.95 10.07 0.71
N ALA A 34 -8.10 10.65 -0.13
CA ALA A 34 -8.28 12.01 -0.63
C ALA A 34 -9.60 12.18 -1.42
N ARG A 35 -9.97 11.17 -2.22
CA ARG A 35 -11.26 11.15 -2.92
C ARG A 35 -12.43 11.11 -1.93
N LEU A 36 -12.35 10.29 -0.88
CA LEU A 36 -13.37 10.25 0.18
C LEU A 36 -13.48 11.57 0.94
N ALA A 37 -12.36 12.29 1.10
CA ALA A 37 -12.32 13.64 1.69
C ALA A 37 -12.87 14.73 0.75
N GLY A 38 -13.29 14.38 -0.47
CA GLY A 38 -13.91 15.32 -1.40
C GLY A 38 -12.94 16.23 -2.13
N LEU A 39 -11.66 15.84 -2.27
CA LEU A 39 -10.71 16.63 -3.04
C LEU A 39 -11.12 16.73 -4.53
N PRO A 40 -10.87 17.86 -5.20
CA PRO A 40 -11.26 18.06 -6.59
C PRO A 40 -10.63 17.05 -7.55
N ALA A 41 -11.38 16.63 -8.57
CA ALA A 41 -10.91 15.68 -9.58
C ALA A 41 -9.58 16.06 -10.25
N PRO A 42 -9.29 17.33 -10.59
CA PRO A 42 -7.99 17.72 -11.15
C PRO A 42 -6.81 17.44 -10.20
N VAL A 43 -7.02 17.58 -8.89
CA VAL A 43 -6.00 17.30 -7.86
C VAL A 43 -5.73 15.81 -7.79
N LEU A 44 -6.79 14.99 -7.77
CA LEU A 44 -6.67 13.53 -7.77
C LEU A 44 -5.96 13.02 -9.04
N ALA A 45 -6.29 13.60 -10.21
CA ALA A 45 -5.64 13.25 -11.47
C ALA A 45 -4.14 13.56 -11.44
N ARG A 46 -3.76 14.75 -10.95
CA ARG A 46 -2.34 15.11 -10.82
C ARG A 46 -1.62 14.22 -9.81
N ALA A 47 -2.25 13.89 -8.69
CA ALA A 47 -1.68 12.99 -7.69
C ALA A 47 -1.41 11.59 -8.28
N ARG A 48 -2.33 11.07 -9.11
CA ARG A 48 -2.13 9.78 -9.79
C ARG A 48 -0.93 9.84 -10.74
N GLN A 49 -0.82 10.89 -11.57
CA GLN A 49 0.34 11.06 -12.46
C GLN A 49 1.67 11.11 -11.71
N VAL A 50 1.71 11.78 -10.55
CA VAL A 50 2.92 11.84 -9.72
C VAL A 50 3.21 10.48 -9.09
N ALA A 51 2.20 9.78 -8.58
CA ALA A 51 2.33 8.43 -8.04
C ALA A 51 2.90 7.46 -9.10
N ASP A 52 2.34 7.47 -10.31
CA ASP A 52 2.79 6.62 -11.42
C ASP A 52 4.27 6.89 -11.78
N ALA A 53 4.74 8.13 -11.61
CA ALA A 53 6.13 8.49 -11.87
C ALA A 53 7.13 7.99 -10.79
N ILE A 54 6.67 7.74 -9.55
CA ILE A 54 7.51 7.35 -8.41
C ILE A 54 7.33 5.89 -7.96
N GLU A 55 6.24 5.24 -8.37
CA GLU A 55 5.93 3.83 -8.06
C GLU A 55 7.07 2.88 -8.44
N PRO A 56 7.71 2.98 -9.63
CA PRO A 56 8.76 2.05 -10.04
C PRO A 56 9.98 2.08 -9.10
N LEU A 57 10.41 3.28 -8.72
CA LEU A 57 11.53 3.49 -7.80
C LEU A 57 11.19 2.96 -6.39
N SER A 58 9.97 3.25 -5.93
CA SER A 58 9.48 2.77 -4.63
C SER A 58 9.43 1.24 -4.57
N ALA A 59 8.98 0.59 -5.65
CA ALA A 59 8.93 -0.86 -5.77
C ALA A 59 10.33 -1.50 -5.84
N GLU A 60 11.30 -0.85 -6.46
CA GLU A 60 12.71 -1.29 -6.45
C GLU A 60 13.30 -1.24 -5.04
N ILE A 61 13.09 -0.13 -4.32
CA ILE A 61 13.51 0.02 -2.92
C ILE A 61 12.85 -1.06 -2.04
N ALA A 62 11.54 -1.26 -2.18
CA ALA A 62 10.80 -2.27 -1.40
C ALA A 62 11.30 -3.70 -1.67
N ARG A 63 11.62 -4.04 -2.93
CA ARG A 63 12.22 -5.34 -3.28
C ARG A 63 13.62 -5.50 -2.70
N GLY A 64 14.45 -4.46 -2.77
CA GLY A 64 15.79 -4.46 -2.16
C GLY A 64 15.74 -4.69 -0.64
N LEU A 65 14.80 -4.04 0.05
CA LEU A 65 14.58 -4.24 1.49
C LEU A 65 14.02 -5.63 1.81
N GLY A 66 13.11 -6.16 0.97
CA GLY A 66 12.56 -7.51 1.11
C GLY A 66 13.61 -8.62 0.94
N ALA A 67 14.57 -8.43 0.03
CA ALA A 67 15.67 -9.36 -0.20
C ALA A 67 16.62 -9.48 1.01
N LEU A 68 16.80 -8.40 1.77
CA LEU A 68 17.63 -8.39 2.99
C LEU A 68 16.94 -9.09 4.19
N GLY A 69 15.62 -9.33 4.12
CA GLY A 69 14.84 -10.01 5.17
C GLY A 69 14.71 -11.53 5.01
N GLY A 70 15.18 -12.11 3.90
CA GLY A 70 14.99 -13.53 3.54
C GLY A 70 16.00 -14.53 4.12
N GLY A 71 16.97 -14.09 4.91
CA GLY A 71 18.02 -14.95 5.50
C GLY A 71 17.58 -15.64 6.79
N GLY A 72 16.65 -16.60 6.72
CA GLY A 72 16.04 -17.21 7.91
C GLY A 72 15.78 -18.72 7.80
N ARG A 73 16.87 -19.50 7.66
CA ARG A 73 17.00 -20.93 8.02
C ARG A 73 16.42 -21.98 7.05
N HIS A 74 17.25 -22.35 6.07
CA HIS A 74 17.36 -23.75 5.64
C HIS A 74 18.25 -24.51 6.65
N HIS A 75 17.65 -25.26 7.57
CA HIS A 75 18.26 -26.42 8.22
C HIS A 75 17.23 -27.55 8.03
N ALA A 76 17.45 -28.48 7.10
CA ALA A 76 18.27 -29.68 7.32
C ALA A 76 17.90 -30.40 8.64
N ARG A 77 16.81 -31.17 8.61
CA ARG A 77 16.78 -32.60 8.96
C ARG A 77 15.38 -33.18 8.78
#